data_AF-A0A926K101-F1
#
_entry.id   AF-A0A926K101-F1
#
_cell.length_a   1.000
_cell.length_b   1.000
_cell.length_c   1.000
_cell.angle_alpha   90.00
_cell.angle_beta   90.00
_cell.angle_gamma   90.00
#
_symmetry.space_group_name_H-M   'P 1'
#
loop_
_entity.id
_entity.type
_entity.pdbx_description
1 polymer ?
#
loop_
_entity_poly.entity_id
_entity_poly.type
_entity_poly.pdbx_seq_one_letter_code
_entity_poly.pdbx_strand_id
1 'polypeptide(L)'
;MPTALRLGVLGSCVSRDMAALHRECAVVLYVARQSFISAVSPGVSVAPGAGLTSPFQQRMLESDLGSTGLELLQRHAPELDLLVIDLVDERLGVVPLAGGSYVTDSQELKESGTKDLLEVVGDDLELGTPEHFRRWCGAAGRVVDVLRRTGLLERTVVLRVPFAQTTADGSPVAAFMGRSALEWDELYAPYYEHLQHLGLPVVALPRALAVSDSAHRWGPAPYHYNPEAYGWLLDAARRAVRVHDDPVLAPLPRSHVRMPLSVPVVGIANPATAGSIRFPVELAADVRRWRLRVRNLDQRTGRSLAGRVDLTGLWLGVDAGNGALAAQPVRLMSARTLPSGGRELVTAWFDRPLAAGRWSLSAGWRAETARAVVVSLADTYRSPDPDAAGESGAEGFSASRYTPLTWALELEVPETVPVVVGWGDERLLSRDPGAELSSSPVSRAAHDIAGVPVHVVHPGTGLALWNGYSSQWSDAALPEPAHEVFHAMGTRDVLAGTPVEQLRTMFTDTLAKVRRGWGPHVTAVLVDDGTISEPTHAESARAFNRWLLDTHPGPVARIRDGAFERVRPALERAAPDSTPRQVNA
;
A
#
# COMPACT_ATOMS: atom_id res chain seq x y z
N MET A 1 18.99 -22.01 22.59
CA MET A 1 19.36 -21.70 21.19
C MET A 1 18.12 -21.11 20.54
N PRO A 2 18.16 -19.93 19.89
CA PRO A 2 17.03 -19.50 19.06
C PRO A 2 16.81 -20.52 17.95
N THR A 3 15.56 -20.90 17.69
CA THR A 3 15.17 -21.77 16.57
C THR A 3 15.48 -21.08 15.25
N ALA A 4 16.04 -21.82 14.28
CA ALA A 4 16.34 -21.30 12.95
C ALA A 4 15.04 -20.89 12.22
N LEU A 5 15.09 -19.77 11.51
CA LEU A 5 14.00 -19.24 10.67
C LEU A 5 13.70 -20.21 9.53
N ARG A 6 12.48 -20.75 9.50
CA ARG A 6 12.00 -21.72 8.51
C ARG A 6 11.53 -20.98 7.27
N LEU A 7 12.34 -21.02 6.22
CA LEU A 7 12.14 -20.26 4.99
C LEU A 7 11.62 -21.15 3.86
N GLY A 8 10.57 -20.69 3.18
CA GLY A 8 10.15 -21.22 1.90
C GLY A 8 10.65 -20.34 0.76
N VAL A 9 11.09 -20.94 -0.33
CA VAL A 9 11.47 -20.23 -1.56
C VAL A 9 10.56 -20.68 -2.70
N LEU A 10 9.93 -19.73 -3.36
CA LEU A 10 9.25 -19.89 -4.64
C LEU A 10 9.94 -18.97 -5.66
N GLY A 11 10.87 -19.52 -6.44
CA GLY A 11 11.72 -18.70 -7.30
C GLY A 11 13.07 -19.35 -7.59
N SER A 12 14.10 -18.52 -7.74
CA SER A 12 15.38 -18.94 -8.31
C SER A 12 16.47 -19.21 -7.25
N CYS A 13 17.71 -19.33 -7.71
CA CYS A 13 18.89 -19.42 -6.86
C CYS A 13 19.12 -18.15 -6.03
N VAL A 14 18.62 -16.98 -6.45
CA VAL A 14 18.81 -15.71 -5.72
C VAL A 14 18.31 -15.82 -4.29
N SER A 15 17.05 -16.23 -4.10
CA SER A 15 16.45 -16.36 -2.78
C SER A 15 17.06 -17.51 -1.96
N ARG A 16 17.47 -18.58 -2.62
CA ARG A 16 18.15 -19.71 -1.95
C ARG A 16 19.54 -19.31 -1.46
N ASP A 17 20.33 -18.61 -2.28
CA ASP A 17 21.69 -18.20 -1.94
C ASP A 17 21.69 -17.15 -0.83
N MET A 18 20.68 -16.27 -0.83
CA MET A 18 20.35 -15.43 0.32
C MET A 18 20.19 -16.25 1.61
N ALA A 19 19.41 -17.35 1.58
CA ALA A 19 19.22 -18.16 2.77
C ALA A 19 20.48 -18.96 3.17
N ALA A 20 21.27 -19.42 2.20
CA ALA A 20 22.46 -20.25 2.42
C ALA A 20 23.60 -19.52 3.15
N LEU A 21 23.66 -18.18 3.05
CA LEU A 21 24.67 -17.36 3.73
C LEU A 21 24.43 -17.18 5.23
N HIS A 22 23.24 -17.55 5.72
CA HIS A 22 22.78 -17.25 7.07
C HIS A 22 22.48 -18.54 7.84
N ARG A 23 23.35 -18.87 8.80
CA ARG A 23 23.24 -20.11 9.60
C ARG A 23 21.95 -20.19 10.43
N GLU A 24 21.32 -19.05 10.67
CA GLU A 24 20.05 -18.96 11.37
C GLU A 24 18.82 -19.18 10.48
N CYS A 25 18.99 -19.45 9.18
CA CYS A 25 17.92 -19.78 8.24
C CYS A 25 17.96 -21.27 7.87
N ALA A 26 16.79 -21.90 7.83
CA ALA A 26 16.60 -23.25 7.32
C ALA A 26 15.63 -23.20 6.14
N VAL A 27 16.10 -23.55 4.94
CA VAL A 27 15.21 -23.66 3.76
C VAL A 27 14.41 -24.95 3.89
N VAL A 28 13.11 -24.82 4.18
CA VAL A 28 12.18 -25.94 4.39
C VAL A 28 11.46 -26.32 3.10
N LEU A 29 11.21 -25.34 2.23
CA LEU A 29 10.59 -25.52 0.94
C LEU A 29 11.40 -24.79 -0.12
N TYR A 30 11.63 -25.42 -1.27
CA TYR A 30 12.21 -24.76 -2.44
C TYR A 30 11.52 -25.25 -3.71
N VAL A 31 10.68 -24.39 -4.29
CA VAL A 31 10.07 -24.55 -5.60
C VAL A 31 10.86 -23.69 -6.58
N ALA A 32 11.66 -24.34 -7.41
CA ALA A 32 12.50 -23.70 -8.42
C ALA A 32 12.10 -24.13 -9.82
N ARG A 33 12.49 -23.35 -10.84
CA ARG A 33 12.29 -23.68 -12.27
C ARG A 33 10.83 -23.91 -12.65
N GLN A 34 9.90 -23.33 -11.91
CA GLN A 34 8.47 -23.46 -12.15
C GLN A 34 7.83 -22.08 -12.22
N SER A 35 7.47 -21.66 -13.44
CA SER A 35 6.69 -20.44 -13.68
C SER A 35 5.35 -20.52 -12.97
N PHE A 36 4.82 -19.37 -12.56
CA PHE A 36 3.45 -19.30 -12.04
C PHE A 36 2.44 -19.86 -13.04
N ILE A 37 2.64 -19.67 -14.34
CA ILE A 37 1.74 -20.19 -15.38
C ILE A 37 1.70 -21.73 -15.33
N SER A 38 2.87 -22.37 -15.29
CA SER A 38 3.00 -23.83 -15.17
C SER A 38 2.37 -24.33 -13.86
N ALA A 39 2.67 -23.67 -12.74
CA ALA A 39 2.24 -24.05 -11.40
C ALA A 39 0.72 -24.12 -11.19
N VAL A 40 -0.04 -23.38 -12.01
CA VAL A 40 -1.50 -23.30 -11.91
C VAL A 40 -2.23 -23.99 -13.06
N SER A 41 -1.47 -24.54 -14.02
CA SER A 41 -2.02 -25.29 -15.15
C SER A 41 -2.18 -26.76 -14.77
N PRO A 42 -2.92 -27.57 -15.55
CA PRO A 42 -2.93 -29.01 -15.36
C PRO A 42 -1.52 -29.59 -15.54
N GLY A 43 -1.15 -30.53 -14.66
CA GLY A 43 0.10 -31.28 -14.80
C GLY A 43 0.03 -32.31 -15.94
N VAL A 44 1.19 -32.66 -16.47
CA VAL A 44 1.38 -33.64 -17.53
C VAL A 44 2.10 -34.86 -16.98
N SER A 45 1.52 -36.04 -17.23
CA SER A 45 2.09 -37.32 -16.84
C SER A 45 2.97 -37.88 -17.96
N VAL A 46 4.23 -37.47 -17.98
CA VAL A 46 5.27 -38.01 -18.88
C VAL A 46 6.47 -38.40 -18.03
N ALA A 47 7.00 -39.59 -18.27
CA ALA A 47 8.24 -40.02 -17.62
C ALA A 47 9.38 -39.11 -18.13
N PRO A 48 10.14 -38.44 -17.24
CA PRO A 48 11.27 -37.63 -17.66
C PRO A 48 12.26 -38.47 -18.47
N GLY A 49 12.82 -37.87 -19.53
CA GLY A 49 13.88 -38.51 -20.29
C GLY A 49 15.16 -38.71 -19.46
N ALA A 50 16.02 -39.64 -19.88
CA ALA A 50 17.15 -40.15 -19.09
C ALA A 50 18.38 -39.20 -18.99
N GLY A 51 18.23 -37.92 -19.33
CA GLY A 51 19.37 -36.99 -19.49
C GLY A 51 19.90 -36.31 -18.22
N LEU A 52 19.15 -36.31 -17.11
CA LEU A 52 19.56 -35.58 -15.90
C LEU A 52 20.28 -36.49 -14.90
N THR A 53 21.47 -36.08 -14.47
CA THR A 53 22.27 -36.79 -13.45
C THR A 53 22.08 -36.25 -12.04
N SER A 54 21.56 -35.02 -11.91
CA SER A 54 21.33 -34.37 -10.61
C SER A 54 19.94 -34.72 -10.07
N PRO A 55 19.83 -35.36 -8.89
CA PRO A 55 18.53 -35.63 -8.28
C PRO A 55 17.73 -34.35 -7.97
N PHE A 56 18.41 -33.21 -7.78
CA PHE A 56 17.75 -31.93 -7.60
C PHE A 56 17.09 -31.47 -8.90
N GLN A 57 17.83 -31.46 -10.01
CA GLN A 57 17.30 -31.07 -11.33
C GLN A 57 16.15 -31.97 -11.75
N GLN A 58 16.27 -33.28 -11.51
CA GLN A 58 15.21 -34.24 -11.77
C GLN A 58 13.93 -33.91 -10.99
N ARG A 59 14.03 -33.63 -9.68
CA ARG A 59 12.86 -33.24 -8.87
C ARG A 59 12.23 -31.93 -9.33
N MET A 60 13.01 -30.95 -9.78
CA MET A 60 12.46 -29.68 -10.29
C MET A 60 11.68 -29.92 -11.59
N LEU A 61 12.23 -30.72 -12.50
CA LEU A 61 11.54 -31.09 -13.74
C LEU A 61 10.25 -31.87 -13.46
N GLU A 62 10.30 -32.88 -12.58
CA GLU A 62 9.12 -33.66 -12.19
C GLU A 62 8.06 -32.79 -11.51
N SER A 63 8.48 -31.86 -10.65
CA SER A 63 7.58 -30.90 -9.99
C SER A 63 6.91 -29.95 -10.98
N ASP A 64 7.65 -29.50 -12.00
CA ASP A 64 7.16 -28.60 -13.03
C ASP A 64 6.18 -29.31 -13.96
N LEU A 65 6.56 -30.49 -14.48
CA LEU A 65 5.68 -31.36 -15.29
C LEU A 65 4.39 -31.69 -14.53
N GLY A 66 4.47 -32.03 -13.25
CA GLY A 66 3.30 -32.36 -12.44
C GLY A 66 2.52 -31.16 -11.90
N SER A 67 2.94 -29.91 -12.17
CA SER A 67 2.37 -28.69 -11.57
C SER A 67 2.26 -28.72 -10.03
N THR A 68 3.20 -29.40 -9.36
CA THR A 68 3.07 -29.72 -7.92
C THR A 68 3.50 -28.60 -6.97
N GLY A 69 4.09 -27.51 -7.47
CA GLY A 69 4.65 -26.45 -6.63
C GLY A 69 3.66 -25.82 -5.64
N LEU A 70 2.41 -25.60 -6.05
CA LEU A 70 1.39 -25.06 -5.15
C LEU A 70 0.89 -26.08 -4.13
N GLU A 71 0.88 -27.37 -4.47
CA GLU A 71 0.57 -28.44 -3.51
C GLU A 71 1.67 -28.54 -2.44
N LEU A 72 2.93 -28.51 -2.86
CA LEU A 72 4.09 -28.49 -1.96
C LEU A 72 4.05 -27.27 -1.05
N LEU A 73 3.72 -26.10 -1.59
CA LEU A 73 3.53 -24.87 -0.83
C LEU A 73 2.43 -25.01 0.23
N GLN A 74 1.27 -25.53 -0.14
CA GLN A 74 0.16 -25.77 0.79
C GLN A 74 0.55 -26.74 1.90
N ARG A 75 1.26 -27.82 1.56
CA ARG A 75 1.72 -28.84 2.52
C ARG A 75 2.66 -28.26 3.55
N HIS A 76 3.62 -27.44 3.14
CA HIS A 76 4.64 -26.87 4.02
C HIS A 76 4.20 -25.57 4.70
N ALA A 77 3.11 -24.94 4.27
CA ALA A 77 2.65 -23.66 4.80
C ALA A 77 2.61 -23.53 6.33
N PRO A 78 2.11 -24.51 7.10
CA PRO A 78 2.05 -24.41 8.56
C PRO A 78 3.43 -24.33 9.23
N GLU A 79 4.48 -24.74 8.50
CA GLU A 79 5.84 -24.85 8.99
C GLU A 79 6.72 -23.66 8.59
N LEU A 80 6.21 -22.73 7.77
CA LEU A 80 7.00 -21.60 7.28
C LEU A 80 6.84 -20.37 8.19
N ASP A 81 7.98 -19.81 8.57
CA ASP A 81 8.06 -18.50 9.22
C ASP A 81 8.06 -17.36 8.18
N LEU A 82 8.61 -17.63 6.99
CA LEU A 82 8.77 -16.68 5.89
C LEU A 82 8.72 -17.41 4.54
N LEU A 83 7.89 -16.94 3.62
CA LEU A 83 7.95 -17.30 2.21
C LEU A 83 8.59 -16.17 1.41
N VAL A 84 9.56 -16.51 0.58
CA VAL A 84 10.25 -15.57 -0.30
C VAL A 84 9.93 -15.93 -1.74
N ILE A 85 9.48 -14.94 -2.50
CA ILE A 85 9.20 -15.04 -3.93
C ILE A 85 10.22 -14.20 -4.68
N ASP A 86 10.89 -14.75 -5.69
CA ASP A 86 11.63 -13.97 -6.68
C ASP A 86 11.25 -14.40 -8.09
N LEU A 87 11.27 -13.46 -9.03
CA LEU A 87 10.75 -13.69 -10.38
C LEU A 87 11.81 -14.12 -11.39
N VAL A 88 13.07 -14.33 -10.96
CA VAL A 88 14.17 -14.54 -11.90
C VAL A 88 13.95 -15.79 -12.75
N ASP A 89 13.30 -16.84 -12.24
CA ASP A 89 12.99 -18.05 -13.01
C ASP A 89 11.88 -17.85 -14.05
N GLU A 90 11.08 -16.79 -13.98
CA GLU A 90 10.10 -16.45 -15.03
C GLU A 90 10.78 -16.08 -16.36
N ARG A 91 12.09 -15.72 -16.35
CA ARG A 91 12.87 -15.48 -17.59
C ARG A 91 12.87 -16.65 -18.56
N LEU A 92 12.58 -17.85 -18.05
CA LEU A 92 12.59 -19.07 -18.83
C LEU A 92 11.37 -19.13 -19.77
N GLY A 93 10.29 -18.39 -19.47
CA GLY A 93 9.03 -18.52 -20.20
C GLY A 93 8.39 -19.90 -20.03
N VAL A 94 7.37 -20.19 -20.82
CA VAL A 94 6.64 -21.47 -20.76
C VAL A 94 6.34 -22.03 -22.15
N VAL A 95 6.34 -23.35 -22.25
CA VAL A 95 5.95 -24.12 -23.42
C VAL A 95 4.47 -24.50 -23.28
N PRO A 96 3.59 -24.08 -24.22
CA PRO A 96 2.19 -24.49 -24.24
C PRO A 96 2.05 -25.96 -24.69
N LEU A 97 1.22 -26.73 -23.98
CA LEU A 97 0.97 -28.14 -24.25
C LEU A 97 -0.51 -28.41 -24.52
N ALA A 98 -0.81 -29.52 -25.18
CA ALA A 98 -2.19 -29.97 -25.38
C ALA A 98 -2.96 -30.07 -24.04
N GLY A 99 -4.27 -29.81 -24.08
CA GLY A 99 -5.13 -29.83 -22.88
C GLY A 99 -5.05 -28.58 -21.99
N GLY A 100 -4.37 -27.52 -22.43
CA GLY A 100 -4.26 -26.25 -21.69
C GLY A 100 -3.21 -26.27 -20.58
N SER A 101 -2.31 -27.25 -20.62
CA SER A 101 -1.17 -27.40 -19.72
C SER A 101 0.00 -26.54 -20.18
N TYR A 102 0.87 -26.18 -19.24
CA TYR A 102 2.09 -25.42 -19.50
C TYR A 102 3.24 -26.03 -18.72
N VAL A 103 4.43 -26.06 -19.31
CA VAL A 103 5.67 -26.42 -18.63
C VAL A 103 6.67 -25.27 -18.80
N THR A 104 7.52 -25.03 -17.81
CA THR A 104 8.56 -23.99 -17.88
C THR A 104 9.66 -24.44 -18.84
N ASP A 105 10.12 -23.55 -19.73
CA ASP A 105 11.17 -23.89 -20.73
C ASP A 105 12.58 -23.93 -20.12
N SER A 106 12.70 -24.70 -19.05
CA SER A 106 13.90 -24.85 -18.23
C SER A 106 15.02 -25.59 -18.97
N GLN A 107 16.25 -25.40 -18.51
CA GLN A 107 17.40 -26.15 -19.00
C GLN A 107 17.23 -27.64 -18.70
N GLU A 108 16.63 -27.98 -17.57
CA GLU A 108 16.31 -29.35 -17.17
C GLU A 108 15.35 -30.04 -18.15
N LEU A 109 14.33 -29.32 -18.63
CA LEU A 109 13.40 -29.82 -19.65
C LEU A 109 14.12 -30.14 -20.97
N LYS A 110 15.08 -29.30 -21.36
CA LYS A 110 15.88 -29.46 -22.59
C LYS A 110 16.91 -30.59 -22.46
N GLU A 111 17.71 -30.58 -21.39
CA GLU A 111 18.80 -31.54 -21.18
C GLU A 111 18.30 -32.95 -20.89
N SER A 112 17.12 -33.09 -20.28
CA SER A 112 16.49 -34.41 -20.10
C SER A 112 16.03 -35.05 -21.42
N GLY A 113 15.90 -34.27 -22.50
CA GLY A 113 15.23 -34.67 -23.73
C GLY A 113 13.70 -34.77 -23.60
N THR A 114 13.14 -34.33 -22.47
CA THR A 114 11.69 -34.47 -22.21
C THR A 114 10.89 -33.51 -23.09
N LYS A 115 11.45 -32.35 -23.48
CA LYS A 115 10.76 -31.41 -24.40
C LYS A 115 10.29 -32.11 -25.69
N ASP A 116 11.10 -33.01 -26.23
CA ASP A 116 10.82 -33.73 -27.49
C ASP A 116 9.73 -34.81 -27.33
N LEU A 117 9.37 -35.17 -26.10
CA LEU A 117 8.33 -36.14 -25.78
C LEU A 117 6.96 -35.50 -25.55
N LEU A 118 6.91 -34.17 -25.45
CA LEU A 118 5.70 -33.42 -25.14
C LEU A 118 4.94 -33.03 -26.40
N GLU A 119 3.61 -33.08 -26.32
CA GLU A 119 2.74 -32.56 -27.37
C GLU A 119 2.62 -31.03 -27.24
N VAL A 120 3.60 -30.32 -27.82
CA VAL A 120 3.67 -28.86 -27.84
C VAL A 120 2.63 -28.28 -28.79
N VAL A 121 1.87 -27.27 -28.33
CA VAL A 121 0.82 -26.60 -29.12
C VAL A 121 1.07 -25.10 -29.21
N GLY A 122 1.56 -24.65 -30.36
CA GLY A 122 1.88 -23.25 -30.60
C GLY A 122 3.30 -22.87 -30.18
N ASP A 123 3.59 -21.58 -30.21
CA ASP A 123 4.93 -21.04 -29.94
C ASP A 123 5.19 -20.91 -28.42
N ASP A 124 6.46 -21.05 -28.03
CA ASP A 124 6.92 -20.80 -26.66
C ASP A 124 6.56 -19.37 -26.23
N LEU A 125 6.01 -19.22 -25.02
CA LEU A 125 5.64 -17.92 -24.46
C LEU A 125 6.83 -17.33 -23.72
N GLU A 126 7.59 -16.48 -24.41
CA GLU A 126 8.70 -15.72 -23.82
C GLU A 126 8.18 -14.68 -22.79
N LEU A 127 8.93 -14.51 -21.70
CA LEU A 127 8.70 -13.47 -20.71
C LEU A 127 8.56 -12.10 -21.37
N GLY A 128 7.56 -11.34 -20.94
CA GLY A 128 7.34 -9.96 -21.35
C GLY A 128 6.56 -9.79 -22.65
N THR A 129 6.26 -10.87 -23.37
CA THR A 129 5.26 -10.80 -24.45
C THR A 129 3.88 -10.45 -23.86
N PRO A 130 3.01 -9.73 -24.59
CA PRO A 130 1.67 -9.38 -24.10
C PRO A 130 0.81 -10.59 -23.74
N GLU A 131 1.00 -11.72 -24.43
CA GLU A 131 0.31 -12.97 -24.11
C GLU A 131 0.86 -13.59 -22.82
N HIS A 132 2.18 -13.71 -22.69
CA HIS A 132 2.81 -14.21 -21.46
C HIS A 132 2.35 -13.39 -20.25
N PHE A 133 2.47 -12.06 -20.31
CA PHE A 133 2.09 -11.20 -19.20
C PHE A 133 0.63 -11.38 -18.79
N ARG A 134 -0.30 -11.44 -19.75
CA ARG A 134 -1.73 -11.64 -19.48
C ARG A 134 -2.00 -12.97 -18.77
N ARG A 135 -1.40 -14.07 -19.24
CA ARG A 135 -1.54 -15.39 -18.63
C ARG A 135 -0.91 -15.43 -17.24
N TRP A 136 0.28 -14.84 -17.13
CA TRP A 136 1.01 -14.73 -15.88
C TRP A 136 0.22 -13.93 -14.84
N CYS A 137 -0.42 -12.81 -15.20
CA CYS A 137 -1.25 -12.04 -14.27
C CYS A 137 -2.41 -12.86 -13.69
N GLY A 138 -3.06 -13.68 -14.54
CA GLY A 138 -4.11 -14.61 -14.09
C GLY A 138 -3.56 -15.73 -13.20
N ALA A 139 -2.36 -16.23 -13.50
CA ALA A 139 -1.68 -17.23 -12.68
C ALA A 139 -1.25 -16.67 -11.33
N ALA A 140 -0.63 -15.48 -11.30
CA ALA A 140 -0.25 -14.76 -10.09
C ALA A 140 -1.44 -14.55 -9.15
N GLY A 141 -2.61 -14.20 -9.69
CA GLY A 141 -3.85 -14.12 -8.90
C GLY A 141 -4.18 -15.43 -8.19
N ARG A 142 -4.10 -16.57 -8.89
CA ARG A 142 -4.33 -17.90 -8.32
C ARG A 142 -3.28 -18.30 -7.28
N VAL A 143 -2.01 -17.94 -7.49
CA VAL A 143 -0.93 -18.14 -6.51
C VAL A 143 -1.25 -17.36 -5.23
N VAL A 144 -1.63 -16.08 -5.34
CA VAL A 144 -2.01 -15.24 -4.20
C VAL A 144 -3.24 -15.78 -3.47
N ASP A 145 -4.22 -16.33 -4.18
CA ASP A 145 -5.37 -16.99 -3.56
C ASP A 145 -4.98 -18.25 -2.77
N VAL A 146 -3.98 -18.99 -3.23
CA VAL A 146 -3.40 -20.09 -2.43
C VAL A 146 -2.73 -19.55 -1.18
N LEU A 147 -1.90 -18.51 -1.28
CA LEU A 147 -1.26 -17.87 -0.12
C LEU A 147 -2.26 -17.37 0.91
N ARG A 148 -3.37 -16.78 0.45
CA ARG A 148 -4.44 -16.29 1.33
C ARG A 148 -5.14 -17.45 2.05
N ARG A 149 -5.47 -18.53 1.33
CA ARG A 149 -6.14 -19.70 1.91
C ARG A 149 -5.28 -20.49 2.89
N THR A 150 -3.96 -20.46 2.72
CA THR A 150 -3.01 -21.14 3.63
C THR A 150 -2.54 -20.27 4.79
N GLY A 151 -2.95 -18.99 4.84
CA GLY A 151 -2.49 -18.02 5.84
C GLY A 151 -1.04 -17.58 5.66
N LEU A 152 -0.41 -17.89 4.52
CA LEU A 152 0.96 -17.50 4.21
C LEU A 152 1.10 -16.07 3.67
N LEU A 153 0.01 -15.44 3.22
CA LEU A 153 0.08 -14.13 2.56
C LEU A 153 0.82 -13.09 3.42
N GLU A 154 0.52 -13.03 4.71
CA GLU A 154 1.13 -12.10 5.67
C GLU A 154 2.60 -12.45 5.98
N ARG A 155 3.04 -13.67 5.65
CA ARG A 155 4.42 -14.14 5.82
C ARG A 155 5.16 -14.22 4.50
N THR A 156 4.62 -13.64 3.43
CA THR A 156 5.21 -13.70 2.10
C THR A 156 5.83 -12.36 1.73
N VAL A 157 7.02 -12.39 1.15
CA VAL A 157 7.67 -11.22 0.55
C VAL A 157 8.16 -11.52 -0.86
N VAL A 158 8.02 -10.55 -1.74
CA VAL A 158 8.56 -10.60 -3.10
C VAL A 158 9.87 -9.82 -3.14
N LEU A 159 10.95 -10.43 -3.63
CA LEU A 159 12.23 -9.77 -3.84
C LEU A 159 12.29 -9.22 -5.26
N ARG A 160 12.40 -7.89 -5.36
CA ARG A 160 12.74 -7.20 -6.60
C ARG A 160 14.24 -6.94 -6.61
N VAL A 161 14.97 -7.79 -7.32
CA VAL A 161 16.43 -7.69 -7.45
C VAL A 161 16.80 -7.12 -8.82
N PRO A 162 17.46 -5.95 -8.89
CA PRO A 162 18.00 -5.46 -10.14
C PRO A 162 19.08 -6.41 -10.67
N PHE A 163 19.14 -6.61 -11.98
CA PHE A 163 20.25 -7.34 -12.60
C PHE A 163 21.54 -6.53 -12.42
N ALA A 164 22.62 -7.21 -12.02
CA ALA A 164 23.91 -6.58 -11.77
C ALA A 164 24.59 -6.20 -13.08
N GLN A 165 25.06 -4.95 -13.16
CA GLN A 165 25.82 -4.44 -14.31
C GLN A 165 27.32 -4.64 -14.16
N THR A 166 27.79 -4.77 -12.92
CA THR A 166 29.21 -4.84 -12.60
C THR A 166 29.46 -5.85 -11.49
N THR A 167 30.69 -6.37 -11.45
CA THR A 167 31.25 -7.10 -10.31
C THR A 167 31.79 -6.16 -9.24
N ALA A 168 32.19 -6.70 -8.09
CA ALA A 168 32.71 -5.92 -6.96
C ALA A 168 34.01 -5.15 -7.26
N ASP A 169 34.81 -5.62 -8.23
CA ASP A 169 36.02 -4.95 -8.72
C ASP A 169 35.72 -3.91 -9.83
N GLY A 170 34.44 -3.68 -10.16
CA GLY A 170 34.00 -2.74 -11.18
C GLY A 170 34.02 -3.29 -12.60
N SER A 171 34.39 -4.56 -12.81
CA SER A 171 34.34 -5.17 -14.15
C SER A 171 32.90 -5.32 -14.64
N PRO A 172 32.62 -5.13 -15.95
CA PRO A 172 31.28 -5.26 -16.49
C PRO A 172 30.82 -6.74 -16.46
N VAL A 173 29.55 -6.94 -16.10
CA VAL A 173 28.89 -8.24 -16.25
C VAL A 173 28.29 -8.32 -17.64
N ALA A 174 28.56 -9.41 -18.35
CA ALA A 174 28.09 -9.60 -19.72
C ALA A 174 26.56 -9.61 -19.82
N ALA A 175 26.04 -9.18 -20.97
CA ALA A 175 24.62 -9.31 -21.30
C ALA A 175 24.19 -10.78 -21.17
N PHE A 176 23.00 -10.99 -20.62
CA PHE A 176 22.48 -12.31 -20.33
C PHE A 176 21.26 -12.59 -21.20
N MET A 177 21.29 -13.69 -21.96
CA MET A 177 20.31 -14.05 -22.99
C MET A 177 20.00 -12.89 -23.95
N GLY A 178 21.05 -12.20 -24.42
CA GLY A 178 20.92 -11.12 -25.39
C GLY A 178 20.40 -9.79 -24.83
N ARG A 179 20.14 -9.69 -23.52
CA ARG A 179 19.65 -8.46 -22.86
C ARG A 179 20.65 -7.95 -21.83
N SER A 180 20.79 -6.64 -21.76
CA SER A 180 21.49 -5.94 -20.68
C SER A 180 20.72 -6.05 -19.37
N ALA A 181 21.40 -5.74 -18.26
CA ALA A 181 20.75 -5.70 -16.95
C ALA A 181 19.55 -4.72 -16.90
N LEU A 182 19.69 -3.54 -17.50
CA LEU A 182 18.62 -2.54 -17.50
C LEU A 182 17.40 -3.01 -18.30
N GLU A 183 17.61 -3.67 -19.45
CA GLU A 183 16.52 -4.23 -20.24
C GLU A 183 15.78 -5.34 -19.48
N TRP A 184 16.49 -6.16 -18.70
CA TRP A 184 15.84 -7.11 -17.78
C TRP A 184 15.02 -6.38 -16.73
N ASP A 185 15.58 -5.36 -16.09
CA ASP A 185 14.91 -4.62 -15.01
C ASP A 185 13.64 -3.91 -15.49
N GLU A 186 13.65 -3.39 -16.73
CA GLU A 186 12.49 -2.84 -17.41
C GLU A 186 11.45 -3.91 -17.74
N LEU A 187 11.89 -5.07 -18.27
CA LEU A 187 11.01 -6.19 -18.61
C LEU A 187 10.23 -6.72 -17.41
N TYR A 188 10.87 -6.79 -16.25
CA TYR A 188 10.26 -7.30 -15.01
C TYR A 188 9.41 -6.27 -14.26
N ALA A 189 9.57 -4.97 -14.54
CA ALA A 189 8.83 -3.91 -13.84
C ALA A 189 7.31 -4.16 -13.75
N PRO A 190 6.59 -4.46 -14.86
CA PRO A 190 5.14 -4.69 -14.79
C PRO A 190 4.74 -5.93 -13.99
N TYR A 191 5.61 -6.94 -13.88
CA TYR A 191 5.35 -8.15 -13.10
C TYR A 191 5.41 -7.88 -11.60
N TYR A 192 6.42 -7.15 -11.15
CA TYR A 192 6.52 -6.71 -9.75
C TYR A 192 5.37 -5.78 -9.38
N GLU A 193 5.02 -4.84 -10.27
CA GLU A 193 3.87 -3.96 -10.06
C GLU A 193 2.59 -4.76 -9.88
N HIS A 194 2.33 -5.78 -10.72
CA HIS A 194 1.14 -6.62 -10.58
C HIS A 194 1.07 -7.36 -9.23
N LEU A 195 2.19 -7.90 -8.72
CA LEU A 195 2.19 -8.55 -7.40
C LEU A 195 1.94 -7.57 -6.25
N GLN A 196 2.43 -6.33 -6.36
CA GLN A 196 2.09 -5.27 -5.40
C GLN A 196 0.59 -4.97 -5.42
N HIS A 197 -0.04 -4.91 -6.61
CA HIS A 197 -1.49 -4.72 -6.72
C HIS A 197 -2.29 -5.88 -6.11
N LEU A 198 -1.74 -7.10 -6.12
CA LEU A 198 -2.33 -8.27 -5.46
C LEU A 198 -2.11 -8.29 -3.93
N GLY A 199 -1.43 -7.29 -3.37
CA GLY A 199 -1.24 -7.11 -1.93
C GLY A 199 0.01 -7.78 -1.36
N LEU A 200 0.96 -8.19 -2.20
CA LEU A 200 2.25 -8.72 -1.74
C LEU A 200 3.25 -7.59 -1.48
N PRO A 201 3.97 -7.59 -0.34
CA PRO A 201 5.06 -6.64 -0.12
C PRO A 201 6.21 -6.95 -1.08
N VAL A 202 6.70 -5.92 -1.77
CA VAL A 202 7.90 -6.00 -2.63
C VAL A 202 9.07 -5.30 -1.96
N VAL A 203 10.14 -6.05 -1.72
CA VAL A 203 11.42 -5.55 -1.23
C VAL A 203 12.33 -5.35 -2.43
N ALA A 204 12.66 -4.09 -2.74
CA ALA A 204 13.55 -3.75 -3.84
C ALA A 204 14.99 -3.57 -3.35
N LEU A 205 15.92 -4.39 -3.86
CA LEU A 205 17.35 -4.22 -3.61
C LEU A 205 17.82 -2.89 -4.23
N PRO A 206 18.49 -2.01 -3.47
CA PRO A 206 19.08 -0.80 -4.02
C PRO A 206 20.06 -1.15 -5.14
N ARG A 207 19.96 -0.47 -6.29
CA ARG A 207 20.83 -0.76 -7.44
C ARG A 207 22.33 -0.69 -7.10
N ALA A 208 22.72 0.19 -6.20
CA ALA A 208 24.11 0.29 -5.73
C ALA A 208 24.63 -1.00 -5.08
N LEU A 209 23.74 -1.84 -4.55
CA LEU A 209 24.06 -3.15 -3.97
C LEU A 209 23.88 -4.30 -4.98
N ALA A 210 23.33 -4.04 -6.17
CA ALA A 210 23.15 -5.05 -7.22
C ALA A 210 24.49 -5.29 -7.95
N VAL A 211 25.41 -5.94 -7.24
CA VAL A 211 26.78 -6.21 -7.70
C VAL A 211 27.00 -7.71 -7.78
N SER A 212 27.53 -8.18 -8.90
CA SER A 212 27.84 -9.60 -9.11
C SER A 212 29.07 -10.01 -8.29
N ASP A 213 29.03 -11.22 -7.73
CA ASP A 213 30.18 -11.82 -7.08
C ASP A 213 31.11 -12.47 -8.12
N SER A 214 32.32 -11.92 -8.27
CA SER A 214 33.36 -12.50 -9.13
C SER A 214 33.80 -13.89 -8.67
N ALA A 215 33.64 -14.20 -7.37
CA ALA A 215 34.01 -15.47 -6.75
C ALA A 215 32.79 -16.42 -6.58
N HIS A 216 31.65 -16.12 -7.21
CA HIS A 216 30.48 -16.97 -7.11
C HIS A 216 30.79 -18.39 -7.60
N ARG A 217 30.27 -19.41 -6.91
CA ARG A 217 30.53 -20.83 -7.21
C ARG A 217 30.13 -21.30 -8.61
N TRP A 218 29.29 -20.53 -9.31
CA TRP A 218 28.87 -20.78 -10.69
C TRP A 218 29.35 -19.68 -11.66
N GLY A 219 30.36 -18.91 -11.25
CA GLY A 219 30.88 -17.77 -12.00
C GLY A 219 30.02 -16.51 -11.89
N PRO A 220 30.54 -15.36 -12.32
CA PRO A 220 29.82 -14.09 -12.29
C PRO A 220 28.64 -14.13 -13.28
N ALA A 221 27.47 -13.69 -12.82
CA ALA A 221 26.27 -13.57 -13.62
C ALA A 221 25.43 -12.41 -13.05
N PRO A 222 24.55 -11.78 -13.84
CA PRO A 222 23.83 -10.60 -13.39
C PRO A 222 22.80 -10.87 -12.29
N TYR A 223 22.61 -12.14 -11.90
CA TYR A 223 21.78 -12.58 -10.78
C TYR A 223 22.57 -13.37 -9.71
N HIS A 224 23.90 -13.33 -9.75
CA HIS A 224 24.79 -13.93 -8.75
C HIS A 224 25.41 -12.84 -7.88
N TYR A 225 24.70 -12.40 -6.85
CA TYR A 225 25.10 -11.23 -6.07
C TYR A 225 26.19 -11.51 -5.04
N ASN A 226 26.84 -10.45 -4.56
CA ASN A 226 27.79 -10.55 -3.45
C ASN A 226 27.09 -10.79 -2.10
N PRO A 227 27.83 -11.22 -1.05
CA PRO A 227 27.25 -11.47 0.27
C PRO A 227 26.57 -10.25 0.92
N GLU A 228 27.02 -9.03 0.61
CA GLU A 228 26.43 -7.79 1.14
C GLU A 228 24.99 -7.61 0.64
N ALA A 229 24.75 -7.80 -0.65
CA ALA A 229 23.43 -7.73 -1.26
C ALA A 229 22.47 -8.75 -0.64
N TYR A 230 22.94 -9.98 -0.44
CA TYR A 230 22.15 -11.04 0.17
C TYR A 230 21.84 -10.78 1.65
N GLY A 231 22.81 -10.29 2.42
CA GLY A 231 22.58 -9.87 3.81
C GLY A 231 21.53 -8.76 3.90
N TRP A 232 21.60 -7.77 3.00
CA TRP A 232 20.60 -6.71 2.92
C TRP A 232 19.20 -7.24 2.60
N LEU A 233 19.10 -8.15 1.62
CA LEU A 233 17.83 -8.76 1.20
C LEU A 233 17.17 -9.53 2.35
N LEU A 234 17.94 -10.34 3.09
CA LEU A 234 17.39 -11.11 4.21
C LEU A 234 16.90 -10.19 5.32
N ASP A 235 17.67 -9.16 5.67
CA ASP A 235 17.27 -8.19 6.67
C ASP A 235 16.04 -7.39 6.24
N ALA A 236 15.96 -7.02 4.97
CA ALA A 236 14.80 -6.33 4.41
C ALA A 236 13.55 -7.23 4.35
N ALA A 237 13.70 -8.50 3.97
CA ALA A 237 12.64 -9.51 3.99
C ALA A 237 12.12 -9.74 5.41
N ARG A 238 13.02 -9.88 6.39
CA ARG A 238 12.67 -9.98 7.81
C ARG A 238 11.94 -8.74 8.29
N ARG A 239 12.36 -7.54 7.92
CA ARG A 239 11.64 -6.31 8.25
C ARG A 239 10.27 -6.28 7.59
N ALA A 240 10.15 -6.63 6.32
CA ALA A 240 8.88 -6.63 5.60
C ALA A 240 7.85 -7.58 6.25
N VAL A 241 8.28 -8.74 6.73
CA VAL A 241 7.38 -9.70 7.40
C VAL A 241 7.22 -9.46 8.91
N ARG A 242 8.23 -8.90 9.60
CA ARG A 242 8.05 -8.39 10.99
C ARG A 242 7.20 -7.11 11.04
N VAL A 243 7.03 -6.45 9.90
CA VAL A 243 6.05 -5.38 9.67
C VAL A 243 4.65 -5.96 9.42
N HIS A 244 4.48 -7.28 9.24
CA HIS A 244 3.18 -7.98 9.19
C HIS A 244 2.75 -8.59 10.55
N ASP A 245 3.67 -8.76 11.49
CA ASP A 245 3.32 -8.90 12.93
C ASP A 245 2.83 -7.56 13.52
N ASP A 246 2.95 -6.47 12.75
CA ASP A 246 2.30 -5.19 12.96
C ASP A 246 1.21 -5.01 11.89
N PRO A 247 0.03 -4.46 12.18
CA PRO A 247 -1.06 -4.46 11.23
C PRO A 247 -0.84 -3.35 10.19
N VAL A 248 -0.01 -3.59 9.18
CA VAL A 248 -0.17 -2.93 7.89
C VAL A 248 -1.46 -3.46 7.29
N LEU A 249 -2.41 -2.56 7.09
CA LEU A 249 -3.72 -2.79 6.49
C LEU A 249 -3.64 -3.73 5.30
N ALA A 250 -4.13 -4.97 5.48
CA ALA A 250 -4.62 -5.75 4.36
C ALA A 250 -5.61 -4.86 3.58
N PRO A 251 -5.61 -4.88 2.23
CA PRO A 251 -6.64 -4.21 1.46
C PRO A 251 -7.99 -4.70 1.97
N LEU A 252 -8.80 -3.76 2.44
CA LEU A 252 -10.06 -4.12 3.04
C LEU A 252 -11.04 -4.56 1.93
N PRO A 253 -12.05 -5.38 2.24
CA PRO A 253 -13.17 -5.58 1.32
C PRO A 253 -13.75 -4.22 0.90
N ARG A 254 -14.41 -4.13 -0.28
CA ARG A 254 -15.06 -2.90 -0.78
C ARG A 254 -15.96 -2.20 0.25
N SER A 255 -16.48 -2.97 1.18
CA SER A 255 -17.27 -2.48 2.29
C SER A 255 -16.47 -1.76 3.37
N HIS A 256 -15.14 -1.64 3.34
CA HIS A 256 -14.43 -0.92 4.41
C HIS A 256 -13.66 0.33 3.98
N VAL A 257 -13.77 1.36 4.81
CA VAL A 257 -13.18 2.67 4.59
C VAL A 257 -12.43 3.12 5.84
N ARG A 258 -11.19 3.61 5.67
CA ARG A 258 -10.43 4.26 6.75
C ARG A 258 -10.70 5.75 6.71
N MET A 259 -11.41 6.24 7.71
CA MET A 259 -11.73 7.65 7.91
C MET A 259 -10.77 8.23 8.96
N PRO A 260 -9.81 9.09 8.56
CA PRO A 260 -8.92 9.76 9.50
C PRO A 260 -9.72 10.65 10.46
N LEU A 261 -9.42 10.55 11.76
CA LEU A 261 -9.90 11.51 12.76
C LEU A 261 -8.87 12.62 13.03
N SER A 262 -7.65 12.45 12.51
CA SER A 262 -6.58 13.41 12.62
C SER A 262 -5.66 13.38 11.41
N VAL A 263 -5.01 14.50 11.11
CA VAL A 263 -3.99 14.65 10.05
C VAL A 263 -2.68 15.19 10.64
N PRO A 264 -1.50 14.94 10.04
CA PRO A 264 -0.22 15.30 10.64
C PRO A 264 0.00 16.82 10.73
N VAL A 265 0.83 17.24 11.68
CA VAL A 265 1.33 18.62 11.80
C VAL A 265 2.82 18.64 12.15
N VAL A 266 3.55 19.65 11.67
CA VAL A 266 4.99 19.79 11.95
C VAL A 266 5.23 20.62 13.21
N GLY A 267 6.18 20.18 14.02
CA GLY A 267 6.91 21.07 14.93
C GLY A 267 6.23 21.37 16.26
N ILE A 268 5.23 20.58 16.65
CA ILE A 268 4.54 20.76 17.94
C ILE A 268 4.74 19.51 18.78
N ALA A 269 5.46 19.64 19.90
CA ALA A 269 5.49 18.62 20.94
C ALA A 269 4.27 18.82 21.85
N ASN A 270 3.59 17.75 22.24
CA ASN A 270 2.50 17.84 23.21
C ASN A 270 3.08 18.06 24.60
N PRO A 271 2.92 19.22 25.26
CA PRO A 271 3.54 19.46 26.56
C PRO A 271 2.88 18.66 27.69
N ALA A 272 1.68 18.11 27.46
CA ALA A 272 0.96 17.35 28.47
C ALA A 272 1.47 15.90 28.55
N THR A 273 1.40 15.33 29.75
CA THR A 273 1.65 13.90 30.01
C THR A 273 0.35 13.12 30.23
N ALA A 274 -0.80 13.77 30.29
CA ALA A 274 -2.10 13.11 30.38
C ALA A 274 -3.22 14.03 29.90
N GLY A 275 -4.39 13.44 29.66
CA GLY A 275 -5.63 14.17 29.43
C GLY A 275 -6.69 13.30 28.77
N SER A 276 -7.82 13.91 28.45
CA SER A 276 -8.87 13.29 27.67
C SER A 276 -9.10 14.04 26.37
N ILE A 277 -9.58 13.30 25.38
CA ILE A 277 -9.96 13.79 24.06
C ILE A 277 -11.36 13.29 23.71
N ARG A 278 -12.12 14.13 23.00
CA ARG A 278 -13.40 13.80 22.38
C ARG A 278 -13.36 14.21 20.92
N PHE A 279 -13.57 13.26 20.02
CA PHE A 279 -13.71 13.50 18.59
C PHE A 279 -15.19 13.56 18.24
N PRO A 280 -15.76 14.73 17.87
CA PRO A 280 -17.00 14.74 17.12
C PRO A 280 -16.79 14.02 15.78
N VAL A 281 -17.68 13.09 15.47
CA VAL A 281 -17.67 12.27 14.25
C VAL A 281 -19.05 12.37 13.62
N GLU A 282 -19.12 12.95 12.42
CA GLU A 282 -20.37 13.10 11.68
C GLU A 282 -20.41 12.09 10.52
N LEU A 283 -21.33 11.13 10.63
CA LEU A 283 -21.53 10.08 9.65
C LEU A 283 -22.73 10.44 8.77
N ALA A 284 -22.55 10.47 7.45
CA ALA A 284 -23.66 10.67 6.50
C ALA A 284 -24.28 9.35 6.01
N ALA A 285 -23.74 8.21 6.42
CA ALA A 285 -24.24 6.88 6.10
C ALA A 285 -24.17 5.95 7.31
N ASP A 286 -24.99 4.91 7.28
CA ASP A 286 -24.97 3.86 8.30
C ASP A 286 -23.69 3.02 8.19
N VAL A 287 -23.09 2.75 9.35
CA VAL A 287 -21.89 1.92 9.52
C VAL A 287 -22.31 0.64 10.22
N ARG A 288 -22.01 -0.52 9.62
CA ARG A 288 -22.39 -1.84 10.16
C ARG A 288 -21.57 -2.21 11.39
N ARG A 289 -20.25 -2.07 11.28
CA ARG A 289 -19.29 -2.27 12.36
C ARG A 289 -18.07 -1.41 12.08
N TRP A 290 -17.27 -1.18 13.11
CA TRP A 290 -16.12 -0.29 13.00
C TRP A 290 -15.04 -0.68 13.99
N ARG A 291 -13.81 -0.21 13.78
CA ARG A 291 -12.72 -0.35 14.75
C ARG A 291 -11.88 0.90 14.81
N LEU A 292 -11.22 1.07 15.94
CA LEU A 292 -10.33 2.20 16.18
C LEU A 292 -8.90 1.83 15.82
N ARG A 293 -8.20 2.81 15.25
CA ARG A 293 -6.77 2.78 14.95
C ARG A 293 -6.07 3.98 15.58
N VAL A 294 -5.03 3.72 16.37
CA VAL A 294 -4.27 4.76 17.09
C VAL A 294 -2.77 4.53 16.95
N ARG A 295 -2.01 5.58 16.64
CA ARG A 295 -0.55 5.52 16.52
C ARG A 295 0.13 6.64 17.29
N ASN A 296 1.32 6.35 17.82
CA ASN A 296 2.24 7.35 18.30
C ASN A 296 3.35 7.60 17.26
N LEU A 297 2.95 8.09 16.09
CA LEU A 297 3.81 8.28 14.92
C LEU A 297 3.53 9.63 14.27
N ASP A 298 4.58 10.39 13.97
CA ASP A 298 4.48 11.54 13.08
C ASP A 298 4.34 11.00 11.65
N GLN A 299 3.11 11.00 11.13
CA GLN A 299 2.81 10.47 9.80
C GLN A 299 3.54 11.23 8.68
N ARG A 300 3.92 12.50 8.89
CA ARG A 300 4.61 13.27 7.86
C ARG A 300 6.06 12.83 7.71
N THR A 301 6.74 12.56 8.83
CA THR A 301 8.18 12.21 8.83
C THR A 301 8.43 10.70 8.97
N GLY A 302 7.42 9.92 9.33
CA GLY A 302 7.56 8.51 9.69
C GLY A 302 8.30 8.30 11.01
N ARG A 303 8.51 9.35 11.81
CA ARG A 303 9.24 9.28 13.07
C ARG A 303 8.29 8.95 14.22
N SER A 304 8.63 7.92 14.99
CA SER A 304 7.95 7.65 16.27
C SER A 304 8.64 8.36 17.42
N LEU A 305 7.87 8.70 18.45
CA LEU A 305 8.41 9.23 19.69
C LEU A 305 8.59 8.10 20.71
N ALA A 306 9.69 8.15 21.44
CA ALA A 306 10.01 7.16 22.46
C ALA A 306 9.25 7.46 23.75
N GLY A 307 8.90 6.41 24.48
CA GLY A 307 8.21 6.50 25.77
C GLY A 307 6.88 5.76 25.77
N ARG A 308 6.46 5.33 26.97
CA ARG A 308 5.21 4.61 27.14
C ARG A 308 4.02 5.56 27.07
N VAL A 309 2.97 5.15 26.35
CA VAL A 309 1.67 5.84 26.31
C VAL A 309 0.56 4.82 26.54
N ASP A 310 -0.34 5.11 27.47
CA ASP A 310 -1.46 4.29 27.87
C ASP A 310 -2.77 5.03 27.58
N LEU A 311 -3.74 4.36 26.97
CA LEU A 311 -5.13 4.80 26.93
C LEU A 311 -5.84 4.34 28.22
N THR A 312 -6.63 5.21 28.86
CA THR A 312 -7.42 4.85 30.06
C THR A 312 -8.69 4.07 29.71
N GLY A 313 -9.14 4.20 28.46
CA GLY A 313 -10.25 3.48 27.88
C GLY A 313 -10.72 4.15 26.59
N LEU A 314 -11.76 3.55 25.99
CA LEU A 314 -12.47 4.10 24.85
C LEU A 314 -13.96 4.13 25.14
N TRP A 315 -14.61 5.24 24.81
CA TRP A 315 -16.02 5.49 25.05
C TRP A 315 -16.68 6.04 23.79
N LEU A 316 -17.95 5.72 23.60
CA LEU A 316 -18.78 6.23 22.52
C LEU A 316 -20.09 6.76 23.07
N GLY A 317 -20.47 7.97 22.65
CA GLY A 317 -21.77 8.56 22.91
C GLY A 317 -22.32 9.29 21.68
N VAL A 318 -23.58 9.71 21.76
CA VAL A 318 -24.15 10.66 20.81
C VAL A 318 -23.60 12.04 21.13
N ASP A 319 -23.04 12.72 20.13
CA ASP A 319 -22.48 14.07 20.28
C ASP A 319 -23.62 15.07 20.50
N ALA A 320 -23.57 15.80 21.62
CA ALA A 320 -24.49 16.89 21.90
C ALA A 320 -23.92 18.26 21.50
N GLY A 321 -22.70 18.29 20.94
CA GLY A 321 -21.97 19.51 20.64
C GLY A 321 -21.30 20.11 21.87
N ASN A 322 -20.42 21.09 21.65
CA ASN A 322 -19.65 21.79 22.69
C ASN A 322 -18.87 20.85 23.63
N GLY A 323 -18.51 19.67 23.13
CA GLY A 323 -17.81 18.64 23.89
C GLY A 323 -18.70 17.81 24.81
N ALA A 324 -20.01 18.06 24.90
CA ALA A 324 -20.94 17.26 25.70
C ALA A 324 -21.42 16.01 24.95
N LEU A 325 -21.84 14.99 25.70
CA LEU A 325 -22.55 13.82 25.20
C LEU A 325 -24.01 13.89 25.63
N ALA A 326 -24.93 13.43 24.77
CA ALA A 326 -26.36 13.50 25.04
C ALA A 326 -26.79 12.60 26.22
N ALA A 327 -26.00 11.58 26.55
CA ALA A 327 -26.20 10.68 27.66
C ALA A 327 -24.85 10.11 28.12
N GLN A 328 -24.87 9.27 29.17
CA GLN A 328 -23.68 8.54 29.61
C GLN A 328 -23.11 7.69 28.46
N PRO A 329 -21.82 7.85 28.12
CA PRO A 329 -21.23 7.08 27.04
C PRO A 329 -21.10 5.61 27.40
N VAL A 330 -21.10 4.77 26.38
CA VAL A 330 -20.78 3.35 26.57
C VAL A 330 -19.28 3.14 26.44
N ARG A 331 -18.69 2.49 27.43
CA ARG A 331 -17.29 2.04 27.37
C ARG A 331 -17.15 0.89 26.39
N LEU A 332 -16.28 1.06 25.40
CA LEU A 332 -15.99 0.09 24.35
C LEU A 332 -14.70 -0.69 24.62
N MET A 333 -13.74 -0.07 25.29
CA MET A 333 -12.44 -0.65 25.57
C MET A 333 -11.98 -0.25 26.98
N SER A 334 -11.40 -1.21 27.71
CA SER A 334 -10.67 -0.92 28.93
C SER A 334 -9.33 -0.25 28.65
N ALA A 335 -8.58 0.11 29.70
CA ALA A 335 -7.25 0.68 29.54
C ALA A 335 -6.34 -0.22 28.71
N ARG A 336 -5.49 0.39 27.87
CA ARG A 336 -4.60 -0.34 26.95
C ARG A 336 -3.35 0.47 26.64
N THR A 337 -2.19 -0.19 26.71
CA THR A 337 -0.90 0.41 26.33
C THR A 337 -0.76 0.44 24.81
N LEU A 338 -0.29 1.57 24.27
CA LEU A 338 0.04 1.69 22.85
C LEU A 338 1.32 0.91 22.52
N PRO A 339 1.38 0.21 21.37
CA PRO A 339 2.60 -0.42 20.89
C PRO A 339 3.77 0.57 20.78
N SER A 340 4.98 0.12 21.14
CA SER A 340 6.21 0.93 21.03
C SER A 340 6.64 1.16 19.59
N GLY A 341 7.42 2.20 19.33
CA GLY A 341 8.06 2.42 18.02
C GLY A 341 7.13 2.97 16.94
N GLY A 342 5.96 3.52 17.31
CA GLY A 342 4.99 4.07 16.36
C GLY A 342 4.13 3.02 15.66
N ARG A 343 4.25 1.77 16.12
CA ARG A 343 3.38 0.66 15.78
C ARG A 343 1.92 1.01 16.11
N GLU A 344 0.99 0.51 15.30
CA GLU A 344 -0.42 0.87 15.42
C GLU A 344 -1.17 -0.01 16.41
N LEU A 345 -1.92 0.61 17.32
CA LEU A 345 -2.96 -0.08 18.08
C LEU A 345 -4.22 -0.17 17.22
N VAL A 346 -4.61 -1.40 16.88
CA VAL A 346 -5.87 -1.70 16.20
C VAL A 346 -6.78 -2.43 17.18
N THR A 347 -8.00 -1.93 17.38
CA THR A 347 -8.99 -2.64 18.20
C THR A 347 -9.59 -3.81 17.45
N ALA A 348 -10.22 -4.74 18.18
CA ALA A 348 -11.18 -5.63 17.55
C ALA A 348 -12.30 -4.81 16.89
N TRP A 349 -13.01 -5.43 15.94
CA TRP A 349 -14.24 -4.86 15.41
C TRP A 349 -15.28 -4.73 16.53
N PHE A 350 -15.87 -3.55 16.60
CA PHE A 350 -17.07 -3.30 17.38
C PHE A 350 -18.26 -3.62 16.48
N ASP A 351 -18.92 -4.76 16.73
CA ASP A 351 -20.18 -5.15 16.08
C ASP A 351 -21.37 -4.34 16.62
N ARG A 352 -21.20 -3.02 16.61
CA ARG A 352 -22.16 -2.03 17.09
C ARG A 352 -22.42 -1.05 15.95
N PRO A 353 -23.52 -1.24 15.21
CA PRO A 353 -23.86 -0.35 14.11
C PRO A 353 -23.99 1.09 14.59
N LEU A 354 -23.51 2.02 13.76
CA LEU A 354 -23.70 3.46 13.94
C LEU A 354 -24.62 3.94 12.83
N ALA A 355 -25.77 4.50 13.19
CA ALA A 355 -26.62 5.18 12.22
C ALA A 355 -25.96 6.48 11.75
N ALA A 356 -26.35 6.95 10.57
CA ALA A 356 -26.04 8.32 10.13
C ALA A 356 -26.43 9.33 11.23
N GLY A 357 -25.54 10.29 11.49
CA GLY A 357 -25.69 11.26 12.57
C GLY A 357 -24.38 11.64 13.24
N ARG A 358 -24.51 12.38 14.35
CA ARG A 358 -23.36 12.90 15.12
C ARG A 358 -23.05 12.01 16.31
N TRP A 359 -21.84 11.47 16.31
CA TRP A 359 -21.28 10.63 17.35
C TRP A 359 -20.08 11.32 17.97
N SER A 360 -19.72 10.92 19.18
CA SER A 360 -18.48 11.36 19.80
C SER A 360 -17.72 10.18 20.35
N LEU A 361 -16.48 10.06 19.90
CA LEU A 361 -15.52 9.09 20.40
C LEU A 361 -14.65 9.75 21.47
N SER A 362 -14.67 9.22 22.69
CA SER A 362 -13.85 9.74 23.79
C SER A 362 -12.80 8.75 24.25
N ALA A 363 -11.60 9.24 24.53
CA ALA A 363 -10.52 8.46 25.10
C ALA A 363 -9.73 9.32 26.09
N GLY A 364 -9.33 8.71 27.20
CA GLY A 364 -8.32 9.27 28.08
C GLY A 364 -6.96 8.67 27.76
N TRP A 365 -5.90 9.40 28.03
CA TRP A 365 -4.53 8.96 27.78
C TRP A 365 -3.56 9.46 28.86
N ARG A 366 -2.50 8.70 29.06
CA ARG A 366 -1.37 9.00 29.96
C ARG A 366 -0.08 8.66 29.23
N ALA A 367 0.95 9.46 29.39
CA ALA A 367 2.25 9.29 28.80
C ALA A 367 3.33 9.46 29.87
N GLU A 368 4.40 8.69 29.75
CA GLU A 368 5.50 8.71 30.69
C GLU A 368 6.23 10.06 30.71
N THR A 369 6.37 10.72 29.55
CA THR A 369 6.99 12.04 29.45
C THR A 369 6.27 12.93 28.44
N ALA A 370 6.40 14.25 28.59
CA ALA A 370 5.86 15.24 27.66
C ALA A 370 6.50 15.18 26.25
N ARG A 371 7.59 14.42 26.05
CA ARG A 371 8.21 14.22 24.73
C ARG A 371 7.82 12.88 24.10
N ALA A 372 6.95 12.13 24.74
CA ALA A 372 6.57 10.80 24.29
C ALA A 372 5.37 10.81 23.32
N VAL A 373 4.74 11.94 23.01
CA VAL A 373 3.47 11.96 22.26
C VAL A 373 3.51 12.90 21.08
N VAL A 374 3.22 12.36 19.90
CA VAL A 374 3.10 13.15 18.65
C VAL A 374 1.86 14.02 18.70
N VAL A 375 1.88 15.15 18.01
CA VAL A 375 0.72 16.02 17.85
C VAL A 375 0.21 15.90 16.41
N SER A 376 -1.11 15.84 16.27
CA SER A 376 -1.82 15.87 15.00
C SER A 376 -2.88 16.98 15.03
N LEU A 377 -3.36 17.43 13.87
CA LEU A 377 -4.55 18.27 13.78
C LEU A 377 -5.80 17.40 13.76
N ALA A 378 -6.85 17.83 14.45
CA ALA A 378 -8.12 17.13 14.51
C ALA A 378 -9.20 18.05 15.06
N ASP A 379 -10.45 17.68 14.84
CA ASP A 379 -11.60 18.25 15.53
C ASP A 379 -11.68 17.59 16.89
N THR A 380 -11.34 18.31 17.95
CA THR A 380 -11.40 17.72 19.28
C THR A 380 -11.92 18.67 20.34
N TYR A 381 -12.44 18.08 21.40
CA TYR A 381 -12.50 18.72 22.71
C TYR A 381 -11.48 18.05 23.62
N ARG A 382 -10.76 18.84 24.42
CA ARG A 382 -9.70 18.37 25.32
C ARG A 382 -9.95 18.75 26.76
N SER A 383 -9.68 17.81 27.64
CA SER A 383 -9.60 18.01 29.09
C SER A 383 -8.21 17.61 29.59
N PRO A 384 -7.64 18.33 30.58
CA PRO A 384 -6.41 17.90 31.24
C PRO A 384 -6.62 16.65 32.12
N ASP A 385 -7.88 16.32 32.46
CA ASP A 385 -8.22 15.14 33.24
C ASP A 385 -8.35 13.91 32.34
N PRO A 386 -7.49 12.88 32.47
CA PRO A 386 -7.57 11.63 31.71
C PRO A 386 -8.74 10.71 32.08
N ASP A 387 -9.45 10.97 33.17
CA ASP A 387 -10.57 10.15 33.63
C ASP A 387 -11.92 10.75 33.17
N ALA A 388 -11.95 12.03 32.78
CA ALA A 388 -13.11 12.72 32.23
C ALA A 388 -13.62 12.15 30.87
N ALA A 389 -12.84 11.28 30.22
CA ALA A 389 -13.26 10.61 28.98
C ALA A 389 -14.51 9.73 29.14
N GLY A 390 -14.77 9.23 30.35
CA GLY A 390 -15.95 8.42 30.64
C GLY A 390 -17.20 9.20 31.02
N GLU A 391 -17.10 10.52 31.14
CA GLU A 391 -18.20 11.38 31.58
C GLU A 391 -19.07 11.86 30.40
N SER A 392 -20.29 12.30 30.67
CA SER A 392 -21.17 12.90 29.63
C SER A 392 -21.09 14.42 29.57
N GLY A 393 -20.71 15.08 30.67
CA GLY A 393 -20.67 16.55 30.76
C GLY A 393 -19.54 17.17 29.92
N ALA A 394 -19.71 18.42 29.50
CA ALA A 394 -18.66 19.21 28.84
C ALA A 394 -17.69 19.89 29.84
N GLU A 395 -17.91 19.72 31.15
CA GLU A 395 -17.07 20.35 32.17
C GLU A 395 -15.61 19.91 32.03
N GLY A 396 -14.68 20.87 32.04
CA GLY A 396 -13.25 20.62 31.83
C GLY A 396 -12.84 20.39 30.36
N PHE A 397 -13.78 20.25 29.42
CA PHE A 397 -13.47 20.13 27.99
C PHE A 397 -13.46 21.50 27.31
N SER A 398 -12.43 21.76 26.51
CA SER A 398 -12.34 22.94 25.63
C SER A 398 -12.05 22.52 24.19
N ALA A 399 -12.62 23.24 23.23
CA ALA A 399 -12.37 23.00 21.82
C ALA A 399 -10.87 23.14 21.51
N SER A 400 -10.34 22.19 20.75
CA SER A 400 -8.93 22.15 20.38
C SER A 400 -8.78 21.61 18.98
N ARG A 401 -7.89 22.26 18.24
CA ARG A 401 -7.47 21.81 16.91
C ARG A 401 -6.35 20.78 16.92
N TYR A 402 -5.85 20.43 18.11
CA TYR A 402 -4.69 19.57 18.27
C TYR A 402 -5.08 18.34 19.07
N THR A 403 -4.76 17.17 18.55
CA THR A 403 -4.86 15.93 19.29
C THR A 403 -3.48 15.34 19.57
N PRO A 404 -3.26 14.77 20.77
CA PRO A 404 -2.20 13.79 20.95
C PRO A 404 -2.42 12.60 20.02
N LEU A 405 -1.35 11.96 19.59
CA LEU A 405 -1.39 10.73 18.78
C LEU A 405 -2.04 10.97 17.40
N THR A 406 -2.05 9.93 16.59
CA THR A 406 -2.76 9.88 15.33
C THR A 406 -3.93 8.91 15.45
N TRP A 407 -5.10 9.31 14.96
CA TRP A 407 -6.36 8.61 15.13
C TRP A 407 -7.05 8.39 13.78
N ALA A 408 -7.61 7.20 13.60
CA ALA A 408 -8.49 6.89 12.48
C ALA A 408 -9.56 5.87 12.90
N LEU A 409 -10.71 5.94 12.24
CA LEU A 409 -11.70 4.87 12.26
C LEU A 409 -11.55 4.03 11.01
N GLU A 410 -11.70 2.73 11.16
CA GLU A 410 -11.97 1.84 10.05
C GLU A 410 -13.42 1.40 10.14
N LEU A 411 -14.19 1.71 9.10
CA LEU A 411 -15.63 1.54 9.05
C LEU A 411 -15.95 0.40 8.09
N GLU A 412 -16.90 -0.46 8.42
CA GLU A 412 -17.57 -1.33 7.45
C GLU A 412 -18.91 -0.69 7.06
N VAL A 413 -19.01 -0.21 5.82
CA VAL A 413 -20.17 0.42 5.19
C VAL A 413 -20.67 -0.44 4.01
N PRO A 414 -21.95 -0.32 3.60
CA PRO A 414 -22.40 -0.93 2.36
C PRO A 414 -21.55 -0.49 1.15
N GLU A 415 -21.32 -1.37 0.17
CA GLU A 415 -20.53 -1.05 -1.03
C GLU A 415 -21.11 0.09 -1.87
N THR A 416 -22.39 0.43 -1.66
CA THR A 416 -23.07 1.55 -2.31
C THR A 416 -22.76 2.91 -1.68
N VAL A 417 -22.12 2.94 -0.51
CA VAL A 417 -21.77 4.19 0.18
C VAL A 417 -20.57 4.83 -0.52
N PRO A 418 -20.69 6.07 -1.02
CA PRO A 418 -19.61 6.70 -1.74
C PRO A 418 -18.44 7.06 -0.81
N VAL A 419 -17.24 7.08 -1.39
CA VAL A 419 -16.01 7.51 -0.70
C VAL A 419 -15.46 8.72 -1.41
N VAL A 420 -15.29 9.83 -0.67
CA VAL A 420 -14.73 11.08 -1.19
C VAL A 420 -13.37 11.31 -0.57
N VAL A 421 -12.35 11.41 -1.42
CA VAL A 421 -10.96 11.54 -1.01
C VAL A 421 -10.48 12.96 -1.29
N GLY A 422 -10.00 13.64 -0.26
CA GLY A 422 -9.22 14.86 -0.41
C GLY A 422 -7.75 14.51 -0.31
N TRP A 423 -7.00 14.73 -1.39
CA TRP A 423 -5.58 14.46 -1.46
C TRP A 423 -4.79 15.76 -1.69
N GLY A 424 -3.97 16.16 -0.71
CA GLY A 424 -3.07 17.30 -0.89
C GLY A 424 -2.80 18.16 0.34
N ASP A 425 -2.82 19.48 0.15
CA ASP A 425 -2.37 20.46 1.15
C ASP A 425 -3.49 20.95 2.09
N GLU A 426 -3.16 21.87 3.01
CA GLU A 426 -4.08 22.40 4.02
C GLU A 426 -5.35 23.06 3.49
N ARG A 427 -5.46 23.35 2.18
CA ARG A 427 -6.70 23.88 1.61
C ARG A 427 -7.86 22.89 1.69
N LEU A 428 -7.55 21.60 1.88
CA LEU A 428 -8.53 20.54 2.11
C LEU A 428 -9.01 20.46 3.56
N LEU A 429 -8.49 21.32 4.45
CA LEU A 429 -8.96 21.51 5.81
C LEU A 429 -9.87 22.74 5.89
N SER A 430 -10.71 22.77 6.92
CA SER A 430 -11.52 23.94 7.22
C SER A 430 -10.67 25.12 7.71
N ARG A 431 -11.19 26.33 7.48
CA ARG A 431 -10.68 27.57 8.10
C ARG A 431 -11.38 27.87 9.44
N ASP A 432 -12.42 27.12 9.76
CA ASP A 432 -13.17 27.27 11.02
C ASP A 432 -12.31 26.74 12.18
N PRO A 433 -12.02 27.56 13.21
CA PRO A 433 -11.22 27.11 14.36
C PRO A 433 -11.92 25.95 15.09
N GLY A 434 -11.23 24.80 15.20
CA GLY A 434 -11.74 23.62 15.93
C GLY A 434 -12.70 22.73 15.14
N ALA A 435 -12.86 22.96 13.83
CA ALA A 435 -13.60 22.10 12.90
C ALA A 435 -12.77 21.82 11.63
N GLU A 436 -11.46 21.61 11.81
CA GLU A 436 -10.48 21.29 10.78
C GLU A 436 -10.93 20.25 9.74
N LEU A 437 -11.55 19.15 10.16
CA LEU A 437 -11.93 18.03 9.29
C LEU A 437 -13.43 18.02 8.98
N SER A 438 -14.30 18.12 9.97
CA SER A 438 -15.76 17.95 9.84
C SER A 438 -16.41 19.01 8.94
N SER A 439 -15.93 20.26 8.97
CA SER A 439 -16.46 21.31 8.09
C SER A 439 -15.59 21.55 6.85
N SER A 440 -14.62 20.67 6.57
CA SER A 440 -13.73 20.81 5.43
C SER A 440 -14.42 20.55 4.08
N PRO A 441 -13.86 21.02 2.96
CA PRO A 441 -14.42 20.79 1.62
C PRO A 441 -14.63 19.31 1.31
N VAL A 442 -13.76 18.44 1.83
CA VAL A 442 -13.82 16.98 1.65
C VAL A 442 -15.02 16.40 2.39
N SER A 443 -15.23 16.79 3.65
CA SER A 443 -16.35 16.32 4.46
C SER A 443 -17.68 16.79 3.92
N ARG A 444 -17.78 18.06 3.49
CA ARG A 444 -18.99 18.58 2.85
C ARG A 444 -19.32 17.81 1.57
N ALA A 445 -18.34 17.63 0.69
CA ALA A 445 -18.55 16.87 -0.55
C ALA A 445 -18.93 15.41 -0.28
N ALA A 446 -18.40 14.78 0.76
CA ALA A 446 -18.83 13.45 1.18
C ALA A 446 -20.28 13.47 1.68
N HIS A 447 -20.63 14.39 2.59
CA HIS A 447 -21.96 14.49 3.18
C HIS A 447 -23.05 14.79 2.14
N ASP A 448 -22.77 15.65 1.15
CA ASP A 448 -23.68 16.00 0.06
C ASP A 448 -24.16 14.78 -0.75
N ILE A 449 -23.37 13.70 -0.75
CA ILE A 449 -23.69 12.45 -1.46
C ILE A 449 -23.87 11.25 -0.52
N ALA A 450 -24.09 11.49 0.77
CA ALA A 450 -24.20 10.45 1.81
C ALA A 450 -22.99 9.50 1.85
N GLY A 451 -21.78 10.04 1.69
CA GLY A 451 -20.52 9.31 1.63
C GLY A 451 -19.65 9.44 2.86
N VAL A 452 -18.50 8.77 2.81
CA VAL A 452 -17.45 8.82 3.84
C VAL A 452 -16.28 9.69 3.35
N PRO A 453 -15.86 10.71 4.12
CA PRO A 453 -14.71 11.51 3.79
C PRO A 453 -13.40 10.81 4.17
N VAL A 454 -12.39 10.96 3.31
CA VAL A 454 -11.03 10.48 3.55
C VAL A 454 -10.04 11.60 3.30
N HIS A 455 -9.44 12.11 4.37
CA HIS A 455 -8.46 13.20 4.31
C HIS A 455 -7.03 12.65 4.22
N VAL A 456 -6.45 12.68 3.03
CA VAL A 456 -5.02 12.42 2.78
C VAL A 456 -4.32 13.77 2.66
N VAL A 457 -4.22 14.46 3.81
CA VAL A 457 -3.84 15.87 3.86
C VAL A 457 -2.57 16.08 4.69
N HIS A 458 -1.59 16.80 4.13
CA HIS A 458 -0.36 17.17 4.84
C HIS A 458 -0.18 18.69 4.82
N PRO A 459 -0.64 19.41 5.85
CA PRO A 459 -0.53 20.87 5.93
C PRO A 459 0.90 21.39 5.79
N GLY A 460 1.08 22.46 5.04
CA GLY A 460 2.38 23.09 4.81
C GLY A 460 3.31 22.23 3.95
N THR A 461 2.76 21.48 2.99
CA THR A 461 3.54 20.73 2.01
C THR A 461 3.27 21.22 0.60
N GLY A 462 4.31 21.14 -0.24
CA GLY A 462 4.21 21.31 -1.68
C GLY A 462 4.47 20.00 -2.41
N LEU A 463 4.21 19.98 -3.71
CA LEU A 463 4.41 18.85 -4.63
C LEU A 463 5.79 18.19 -4.47
N ALA A 464 6.84 18.96 -4.15
CA ALA A 464 8.20 18.43 -3.98
C ALA A 464 8.29 17.41 -2.84
N LEU A 465 7.65 17.70 -1.71
CA LEU A 465 7.69 16.84 -0.54
C LEU A 465 6.91 15.55 -0.79
N TRP A 466 5.74 15.65 -1.42
CA TRP A 466 4.92 14.48 -1.77
C TRP A 466 5.61 13.55 -2.76
N ASN A 467 6.50 14.08 -3.59
CA ASN A 467 7.32 13.27 -4.48
C ASN A 467 8.46 12.52 -3.78
N GLY A 468 8.94 13.02 -2.63
CA GLY A 468 10.15 12.52 -1.96
C GLY A 468 9.94 11.60 -0.75
N TYR A 469 8.76 11.59 -0.10
CA TYR A 469 8.54 10.81 1.14
C TYR A 469 7.57 9.65 0.95
N SER A 470 8.02 8.41 1.17
CA SER A 470 7.21 7.19 1.06
C SER A 470 6.20 7.01 2.21
N SER A 471 6.47 7.56 3.40
CA SER A 471 5.61 7.40 4.58
C SER A 471 4.24 8.09 4.44
N GLN A 472 4.13 9.10 3.57
CA GLN A 472 2.88 9.79 3.27
C GLN A 472 1.96 8.93 2.38
N TRP A 473 2.53 7.91 1.72
CA TRP A 473 1.81 6.98 0.85
C TRP A 473 1.39 5.69 1.57
N SER A 474 1.99 5.36 2.73
CA SER A 474 1.71 4.09 3.43
C SER A 474 0.37 4.08 4.18
N ASP A 475 -0.17 5.24 4.56
CA ASP A 475 -1.51 5.35 5.16
C ASP A 475 -2.64 5.48 4.12
N ALA A 476 -2.29 5.68 2.84
CA ALA A 476 -3.22 5.79 1.71
C ALA A 476 -3.61 4.42 1.10
N ALA A 477 -3.25 3.30 1.77
CA ALA A 477 -3.67 1.96 1.39
C ALA A 477 -5.16 1.77 1.70
N LEU A 478 -6.04 2.32 0.87
CA LEU A 478 -7.45 1.97 0.83
C LEU A 478 -7.77 1.16 -0.43
N PRO A 479 -8.77 0.26 -0.35
CA PRO A 479 -9.13 -0.60 -1.46
C PRO A 479 -9.94 0.17 -2.50
N GLU A 480 -9.64 -0.09 -3.78
CA GLU A 480 -10.48 0.24 -4.94
C GLU A 480 -10.72 1.74 -5.23
N PRO A 481 -11.12 2.11 -6.47
CA PRO A 481 -11.19 3.52 -6.85
C PRO A 481 -12.24 4.26 -6.01
N ALA A 482 -11.82 5.36 -5.40
CA ALA A 482 -12.75 6.25 -4.71
C ALA A 482 -13.80 6.78 -5.69
N HIS A 483 -14.99 7.09 -5.17
CA HIS A 483 -16.06 7.64 -5.99
C HIS A 483 -15.68 9.01 -6.54
N GLU A 484 -15.01 9.82 -5.70
CA GLU A 484 -14.44 11.09 -6.12
C GLU A 484 -13.11 11.35 -5.41
N VAL A 485 -12.11 11.80 -6.16
CA VAL A 485 -10.79 12.16 -5.66
C VAL A 485 -10.50 13.61 -6.02
N PHE A 486 -10.25 14.45 -5.03
CA PHE A 486 -9.82 15.83 -5.22
C PHE A 486 -8.32 15.95 -4.99
N HIS A 487 -7.57 16.32 -6.02
CA HIS A 487 -6.13 16.55 -5.95
C HIS A 487 -5.86 18.06 -5.81
N ALA A 488 -5.62 18.53 -4.59
CA ALA A 488 -5.40 19.94 -4.26
C ALA A 488 -3.94 20.19 -3.85
N MET A 489 -3.11 20.50 -4.84
CA MET A 489 -1.67 20.75 -4.66
C MET A 489 -1.19 21.98 -5.43
N GLY A 490 0.06 22.38 -5.16
CA GLY A 490 0.78 23.41 -5.92
C GLY A 490 0.80 24.79 -5.26
N THR A 491 -0.08 25.08 -4.30
CA THR A 491 -0.12 26.40 -3.64
C THR A 491 1.18 26.71 -2.92
N ARG A 492 1.74 25.76 -2.16
CA ARG A 492 3.01 25.97 -1.45
C ARG A 492 4.20 26.12 -2.39
N ASP A 493 4.20 25.38 -3.49
CA ASP A 493 5.25 25.46 -4.50
C ASP A 493 5.22 26.80 -5.24
N VAL A 494 4.03 27.30 -5.58
CA VAL A 494 3.84 28.65 -6.15
C VAL A 494 4.32 29.73 -5.18
N LEU A 495 3.92 29.65 -3.91
CA LEU A 495 4.36 30.61 -2.88
C LEU A 495 5.87 30.56 -2.62
N ALA A 496 6.52 29.43 -2.93
CA ALA A 496 7.97 29.27 -2.88
C ALA A 496 8.68 29.75 -4.16
N GLY A 497 7.96 30.31 -5.15
CA GLY A 497 8.52 30.81 -6.39
C GLY A 497 8.90 29.71 -7.39
N THR A 498 8.33 28.51 -7.27
CA THR A 498 8.62 27.40 -8.19
C THR A 498 8.17 27.75 -9.61
N PRO A 499 9.05 27.63 -10.63
CA PRO A 499 8.69 27.92 -12.02
C PRO A 499 7.52 27.06 -12.51
N VAL A 500 6.66 27.64 -13.36
CA VAL A 500 5.44 26.95 -13.84
C VAL A 500 5.73 25.62 -14.52
N GLU A 501 6.80 25.51 -15.32
CA GLU A 501 7.16 24.25 -15.98
C GLU A 501 7.53 23.16 -14.97
N GLN A 502 8.21 23.54 -13.89
CA GLN A 502 8.55 22.59 -12.83
C GLN A 502 7.29 22.15 -12.06
N LEU A 503 6.34 23.08 -11.80
CA LEU A 503 5.04 22.75 -11.21
C LEU A 503 4.27 21.73 -12.05
N ARG A 504 4.26 21.89 -13.38
CA ARG A 504 3.58 20.97 -14.31
C ARG A 504 4.13 19.56 -14.21
N THR A 505 5.46 19.42 -14.23
CA THR A 505 6.13 18.12 -14.10
C THR A 505 5.78 17.47 -12.76
N MET A 506 5.97 18.20 -11.66
CA MET A 506 5.74 17.63 -10.32
C MET A 506 4.27 17.29 -10.08
N PHE A 507 3.34 18.10 -10.60
CA PHE A 507 1.91 17.82 -10.52
C PHE A 507 1.54 16.59 -11.34
N THR A 508 2.11 16.42 -12.54
CA THR A 508 1.87 15.25 -13.40
C THR A 508 2.36 13.98 -12.71
N ASP A 509 3.56 14.00 -12.14
CA ASP A 509 4.12 12.86 -11.38
C ASP A 509 3.24 12.50 -10.19
N THR A 510 2.79 13.51 -9.46
CA THR A 510 1.95 13.34 -8.28
C THR A 510 0.57 12.82 -8.67
N LEU A 511 -0.04 13.37 -9.73
CA LEU A 511 -1.31 12.92 -10.28
C LEU A 511 -1.26 11.46 -10.73
N ALA A 512 -0.15 11.03 -11.35
CA ALA A 512 0.04 9.63 -11.73
C ALA A 512 0.06 8.71 -10.49
N LYS A 513 0.67 9.14 -9.39
CA LYS A 513 0.64 8.41 -8.11
C LYS A 513 -0.76 8.37 -7.49
N VAL A 514 -1.47 9.51 -7.46
CA VAL A 514 -2.86 9.58 -6.98
C VAL A 514 -3.75 8.66 -7.81
N ARG A 515 -3.62 8.65 -9.13
CA ARG A 515 -4.41 7.77 -10.02
C ARG A 515 -4.14 6.29 -9.80
N ARG A 516 -2.88 5.92 -9.54
CA ARG A 516 -2.52 4.54 -9.19
C ARG A 516 -3.14 4.10 -7.87
N GLY A 517 -3.23 4.99 -6.88
CA GLY A 517 -3.80 4.66 -5.56
C GLY A 517 -5.33 4.68 -5.51
N TRP A 518 -5.96 5.67 -6.15
CA TRP A 518 -7.37 6.02 -5.93
C TRP A 518 -8.24 5.94 -7.18
N GLY A 519 -7.67 5.51 -8.31
CA GLY A 519 -8.38 5.34 -9.58
C GLY A 519 -8.15 6.47 -10.59
N PRO A 520 -8.56 6.24 -11.85
CA PRO A 520 -8.26 7.16 -12.96
C PRO A 520 -8.98 8.50 -12.86
N HIS A 521 -10.10 8.55 -12.14
CA HIS A 521 -11.01 9.70 -12.05
C HIS A 521 -10.62 10.65 -10.91
N VAL A 522 -9.70 11.57 -11.22
CA VAL A 522 -9.22 12.58 -10.25
C VAL A 522 -9.64 13.98 -10.72
N THR A 523 -10.32 14.72 -9.86
CA THR A 523 -10.63 16.13 -10.02
C THR A 523 -9.41 16.95 -9.59
N ALA A 524 -8.82 17.71 -10.51
CA ALA A 524 -7.76 18.65 -10.17
C ALA A 524 -8.36 19.89 -9.48
N VAL A 525 -7.76 20.35 -8.40
CA VAL A 525 -8.21 21.56 -7.69
C VAL A 525 -7.24 22.71 -7.97
N LEU A 526 -7.77 23.79 -8.53
CA LEU A 526 -7.01 25.00 -8.88
C LEU A 526 -6.32 25.61 -7.66
N VAL A 527 -5.16 26.24 -7.87
CA VAL A 527 -4.49 27.09 -6.88
C VAL A 527 -5.33 28.35 -6.69
N ASP A 528 -5.55 28.78 -5.45
CA ASP A 528 -6.20 30.07 -5.17
C ASP A 528 -5.22 31.20 -5.47
N ASP A 529 -5.38 31.84 -6.64
CA ASP A 529 -4.55 32.95 -7.09
C ASP A 529 -5.01 34.31 -6.56
N GLY A 530 -6.24 34.39 -6.04
CA GLY A 530 -6.82 35.64 -5.52
C GLY A 530 -6.26 36.05 -4.15
N THR A 531 -5.68 35.11 -3.41
CA THR A 531 -5.07 35.37 -2.09
C THR A 531 -3.55 35.52 -2.12
N ILE A 532 -2.93 35.42 -3.30
CA ILE A 532 -1.48 35.55 -3.48
C ILE A 532 -1.11 37.03 -3.68
N SER A 533 -0.43 37.63 -2.71
CA SER A 533 -0.06 39.05 -2.73
C SER A 533 1.10 39.38 -3.68
N GLU A 534 2.04 38.45 -3.88
CA GLU A 534 3.22 38.65 -4.72
C GLU A 534 2.85 38.52 -6.21
N PRO A 535 2.97 39.58 -7.03
CA PRO A 535 2.46 39.58 -8.41
C PRO A 535 3.01 38.46 -9.29
N THR A 536 4.30 38.14 -9.13
CA THR A 536 5.00 37.09 -9.90
C THR A 536 4.51 35.68 -9.54
N HIS A 537 4.23 35.44 -8.25
CA HIS A 537 3.62 34.20 -7.78
C HIS A 537 2.16 34.08 -8.24
N ALA A 538 1.39 35.17 -8.20
CA ALA A 538 0.01 35.19 -8.68
C ALA A 538 -0.08 34.93 -10.20
N GLU A 539 0.87 35.45 -10.98
CA GLU A 539 0.99 35.13 -12.40
C GLU A 539 1.33 33.66 -12.64
N SER A 540 2.25 33.10 -11.85
CA SER A 540 2.59 31.67 -11.90
C SER A 540 1.40 30.78 -11.55
N ALA A 541 0.60 31.15 -10.54
CA ALA A 541 -0.65 30.48 -10.21
C ALA A 541 -1.65 30.50 -11.37
N ARG A 542 -1.86 31.68 -11.99
CA ARG A 542 -2.75 31.83 -13.16
C ARG A 542 -2.28 30.99 -14.35
N ALA A 543 -0.98 30.99 -14.63
CA ALA A 543 -0.40 30.20 -15.71
C ALA A 543 -0.54 28.69 -15.45
N PHE A 544 -0.34 28.25 -14.20
CA PHE A 544 -0.54 26.87 -13.79
C PHE A 544 -2.02 26.45 -13.85
N ASN A 545 -2.93 27.28 -13.34
CA ASN A 545 -4.38 27.04 -13.40
C ASN A 545 -4.89 26.95 -14.84
N ARG A 546 -4.40 27.81 -15.74
CA ARG A 546 -4.73 27.74 -17.17
C ARG A 546 -4.28 26.41 -17.77
N TRP A 547 -3.04 26.00 -17.50
CA TRP A 547 -2.55 24.69 -17.94
C TRP A 547 -3.40 23.53 -17.42
N LEU A 548 -3.84 23.54 -16.15
CA LEU A 548 -4.75 22.52 -15.62
C LEU A 548 -6.09 22.49 -16.38
N LEU A 549 -6.67 23.67 -16.64
CA LEU A 549 -7.93 23.80 -17.40
C LEU A 549 -7.80 23.36 -18.86
N ASP A 550 -6.61 23.47 -19.45
CA ASP A 550 -6.38 23.10 -20.85
C ASP A 550 -5.99 21.62 -21.00
N THR A 551 -5.22 21.07 -20.05
CA THR A 551 -4.50 19.79 -20.25
C THR A 551 -4.93 18.65 -19.33
N HIS A 552 -5.53 18.93 -18.17
CA HIS A 552 -5.97 17.85 -17.28
C HIS A 552 -7.06 17.04 -18.00
N PRO A 553 -7.05 15.70 -18.00
CA PRO A 553 -8.06 14.93 -18.73
C PRO A 553 -9.37 14.71 -17.95
N GLY A 554 -9.41 15.09 -16.67
CA GLY A 554 -10.58 14.93 -15.79
C GLY A 554 -11.28 16.25 -15.43
N PRO A 555 -12.24 16.21 -14.50
CA PRO A 555 -12.87 17.43 -13.98
C PRO A 555 -11.86 18.37 -13.33
N VAL A 556 -12.19 19.66 -13.28
CA VAL A 556 -11.40 20.67 -12.58
C VAL A 556 -12.32 21.45 -11.66
N ALA A 557 -11.90 21.65 -10.41
CA ALA A 557 -12.64 22.38 -9.38
C ALA A 557 -11.78 23.49 -8.77
N ARG A 558 -12.41 24.40 -8.04
CA ARG A 558 -11.79 25.35 -7.12
C ARG A 558 -12.43 25.18 -5.74
N ILE A 559 -11.77 25.69 -4.69
CA ILE A 559 -12.38 25.74 -3.36
C ILE A 559 -12.87 27.15 -3.11
N ARG A 560 -14.17 27.28 -2.81
CA ARG A 560 -14.83 28.56 -2.50
C ARG A 560 -15.73 28.37 -1.30
N ASP A 561 -15.63 29.26 -0.32
CA ASP A 561 -16.44 29.24 0.91
C ASP A 561 -16.45 27.87 1.62
N GLY A 562 -15.30 27.17 1.59
CA GLY A 562 -15.13 25.87 2.22
C GLY A 562 -15.75 24.68 1.45
N ALA A 563 -16.17 24.86 0.19
CA ALA A 563 -16.73 23.80 -0.64
C ALA A 563 -16.02 23.72 -2.01
N PHE A 564 -16.11 22.55 -2.66
CA PHE A 564 -15.63 22.38 -4.04
C PHE A 564 -16.64 22.95 -5.04
N GLU A 565 -16.18 23.86 -5.89
CA GLU A 565 -16.94 24.43 -7.00
C GLU A 565 -16.35 23.91 -8.32
N ARG A 566 -17.13 23.16 -9.10
CA ARG A 566 -16.67 22.62 -10.39
C ARG A 566 -16.56 23.72 -11.44
N VAL A 567 -15.38 23.87 -12.02
CA VAL A 567 -15.05 24.86 -13.05
C VAL A 567 -15.13 24.24 -14.44
N ARG A 568 -14.81 22.94 -14.56
CA ARG A 568 -14.96 22.15 -15.78
C ARG A 568 -15.60 20.81 -15.44
N PRO A 569 -16.78 20.48 -16.01
CA PRO A 569 -17.46 19.21 -15.74
C PRO A 569 -16.66 18.02 -16.30
N ALA A 570 -17.02 16.80 -15.88
CA ALA A 570 -16.51 15.60 -16.55
C ALA A 570 -17.00 15.61 -18.01
N LEU A 571 -16.18 15.17 -18.96
CA LEU A 571 -16.68 14.80 -20.28
C LEU A 571 -17.76 13.73 -20.07
N GLU A 572 -18.97 13.97 -20.55
CA GLU A 572 -20.10 13.05 -20.38
C GLU A 572 -19.68 11.63 -20.81
N ARG A 573 -20.02 10.63 -20.00
CA ARG A 573 -19.81 9.22 -20.38
C ARG A 573 -20.55 9.02 -21.70
N ALA A 574 -19.84 8.65 -22.77
CA ALA A 574 -20.49 8.00 -23.89
C ALA A 574 -21.26 6.82 -23.31
N ALA A 575 -22.59 6.85 -23.42
CA ALA A 575 -23.43 5.77 -22.93
C ALA A 575 -22.93 4.45 -23.55
N PRO A 576 -22.90 3.34 -22.79
CA PRO A 576 -22.62 2.05 -23.39
C PRO A 576 -23.68 1.83 -24.49
N ASP A 577 -23.19 1.65 -25.70
CA ASP A 577 -23.98 1.48 -26.92
C ASP A 577 -25.04 0.40 -26.69
N SER A 578 -26.28 0.81 -26.48
CA SER A 578 -27.40 -0.09 -26.29
C SER A 578 -27.81 -0.63 -27.65
N THR A 579 -27.01 -1.55 -28.19
CA THR A 579 -27.41 -2.32 -29.37
C THR A 579 -28.61 -3.19 -28.97
N PRO A 580 -29.77 -3.09 -29.63
CA PRO A 580 -30.90 -3.95 -29.31
C PRO A 580 -30.53 -5.39 -29.64
N ARG A 581 -30.61 -6.29 -28.65
CA ARG A 581 -30.61 -7.74 -28.91
C ARG A 581 -31.81 -8.05 -29.81
N GLN A 582 -31.55 -8.36 -31.09
CA GLN A 582 -32.51 -9.04 -31.93
C GLN A 582 -32.82 -10.40 -31.27
N VAL A 583 -34.07 -10.54 -30.84
CA VAL A 583 -34.66 -11.83 -30.50
C VAL A 583 -35.08 -12.45 -31.84
N ASN A 584 -34.35 -13.49 -32.28
CA ASN A 584 -34.84 -14.33 -33.36
C ASN A 584 -35.79 -15.38 -32.76
N ALA A 585 -36.98 -15.42 -33.36
CA ALA A 585 -37.96 -16.49 -33.26
C ALA A 585 -37.50 -17.74 -34.03
#